data_AF-A0A2V8K5J1-F1
#
_entry.id   AF-A0A2V8K5J1-F1
#
_cell.length_a   1.000
_cell.length_b   1.000
_cell.length_c   1.000
_cell.angle_alpha   90.00
_cell.angle_beta   90.00
_cell.angle_gamma   90.00
#
_symmetry.space_group_name_H-M   'P 1'
#
loop_
_entity.id
_entity.type
_entity.pdbx_description
1 polymer ?
#
loop_
_entity_poly.entity_id
_entity_poly.type
_entity_poly.pdbx_seq_one_letter_code
_entity_poly.pdbx_strand_id
1 'polypeptide(L)'
;MTDAEGTRTLSQPINMTWRQELAAFWSILWPCWVLSVLFAAVLSRITAPTMTSAIRITQTFIVLFGQGFLLFRLARKKYRTFWIGVLHQGEPLKQNLSFFEQSRVWLQLLWPQVAFQVIFALFTFWITDWVSGQTLRSVNSLSQPFYILVVGPAAIRWAMYANYRGFRLQAYRRNE
;
A
#
# COMPACT_ATOMS: atom_id res chain seq x y z
N MET A 1 -0.02 31.07 7.61
CA MET A 1 -0.95 32.19 7.79
C MET A 1 -2.27 31.64 8.32
N THR A 2 -2.61 32.03 9.54
CA THR A 2 -3.83 31.67 10.27
C THR A 2 -4.86 32.76 10.00
N ASP A 3 -5.97 32.41 9.35
CA ASP A 3 -7.14 33.29 9.36
C ASP A 3 -7.79 33.25 10.75
N ALA A 4 -8.40 34.37 11.13
CA ALA A 4 -8.90 34.71 12.46
C ALA A 4 -10.02 33.79 13.01
N GLU A 5 -10.27 32.64 12.38
CA GLU A 5 -11.33 31.70 12.72
C GLU A 5 -10.82 30.27 13.02
N GLY A 6 -9.50 30.04 13.04
CA GLY A 6 -8.94 28.71 13.36
C GLY A 6 -9.24 27.63 12.31
N THR A 7 -9.93 27.98 11.24
CA THR A 7 -10.09 27.19 10.03
C THR A 7 -8.78 27.23 9.26
N ARG A 8 -8.02 26.12 9.31
CA ARG A 8 -6.88 25.91 8.41
C ARG A 8 -7.36 26.20 6.99
N THR A 9 -6.80 27.21 6.33
CA THR A 9 -7.05 27.50 4.91
C THR A 9 -7.01 26.18 4.14
N LEU A 10 -8.17 25.79 3.59
CA LEU A 10 -8.33 24.52 2.92
C LEU A 10 -7.40 24.54 1.70
N SER A 11 -6.23 23.93 1.85
CA SER A 11 -5.32 23.64 0.76
C SER A 11 -6.10 23.06 -0.42
N GLN A 12 -5.78 23.45 -1.65
CA GLN A 12 -6.52 23.00 -2.82
C GLN A 12 -6.47 21.47 -2.97
N PRO A 13 -7.60 20.81 -3.31
CA PRO A 13 -7.61 19.39 -3.62
C PRO A 13 -6.73 19.13 -4.85
N ILE A 14 -5.94 18.06 -4.80
CA ILE A 14 -5.06 17.67 -5.90
C ILE A 14 -5.29 16.22 -6.29
N ASN A 15 -5.09 15.92 -7.57
CA ASN A 15 -4.84 14.57 -8.02
C ASN A 15 -3.39 14.21 -7.71
N MET A 16 -3.18 13.06 -7.08
CA MET A 16 -1.83 12.62 -6.73
C MET A 16 -1.04 12.26 -7.98
N THR A 17 0.20 12.72 -8.05
CA THR A 17 1.15 12.25 -9.06
C THR A 17 1.68 10.88 -8.69
N TRP A 18 2.20 10.12 -9.65
CA TRP A 18 2.80 8.80 -9.41
C TRP A 18 3.85 8.81 -8.28
N ARG A 19 4.68 9.85 -8.18
CA ARG A 19 5.67 10.00 -7.10
C ARG A 19 5.02 10.14 -5.72
N GLN A 20 3.88 10.82 -5.65
CA GLN A 20 3.14 11.00 -4.39
C GLN A 20 2.42 9.72 -4.00
N GLU A 21 1.86 8.99 -4.96
CA GLU A 21 1.27 7.66 -4.75
C GLU A 21 2.33 6.67 -4.24
N LEU A 22 3.51 6.66 -4.87
CA LEU A 22 4.64 5.86 -4.42
C LEU A 22 5.09 6.25 -3.01
N ALA A 23 5.16 7.55 -2.68
CA ALA A 23 5.52 7.99 -1.34
C ALA A 23 4.48 7.56 -0.28
N ALA A 24 3.20 7.62 -0.63
CA ALA A 24 2.11 7.19 0.24
C ALA A 24 2.14 5.67 0.45
N PHE A 25 2.29 4.90 -0.63
CA PHE A 25 2.45 3.45 -0.58
C PHE A 25 3.69 3.04 0.21
N TRP A 26 4.83 3.67 -0.07
CA TRP A 26 6.08 3.38 0.63
C TRP A 26 5.91 3.58 2.14
N SER A 27 5.19 4.63 2.56
CA SER A 27 4.97 4.95 3.97
C SER A 27 4.32 3.83 4.79
N ILE A 28 3.52 2.98 4.14
CA ILE A 28 2.88 1.82 4.76
C ILE A 28 3.61 0.51 4.44
N LEU A 29 4.25 0.39 3.26
CA LEU A 29 4.97 -0.82 2.86
C LEU A 29 6.27 -1.02 3.65
N TRP A 30 7.12 0.02 3.75
CA TRP A 30 8.51 -0.16 4.20
C TRP A 30 8.64 -0.82 5.58
N PRO A 31 7.81 -0.49 6.60
CA PRO A 31 7.95 -1.12 7.92
C PRO A 31 7.56 -2.60 7.86
N CYS A 32 6.52 -2.92 7.09
CA CYS A 32 6.04 -4.29 6.91
C CYS A 32 7.03 -5.13 6.11
N TRP A 33 7.65 -4.55 5.09
CA TRP A 33 8.68 -5.20 4.30
C TRP A 33 9.92 -5.51 5.15
N VAL A 34 10.45 -4.54 5.90
CA VAL A 34 11.57 -4.77 6.84
C VAL A 34 11.23 -5.86 7.85
N LEU A 35 10.04 -5.81 8.45
CA LEU A 35 9.59 -6.83 9.40
C LEU A 35 9.52 -8.22 8.75
N SER A 36 8.99 -8.32 7.54
CA SER A 36 8.90 -9.60 6.80
C SER A 36 10.27 -10.19 6.43
N VAL A 37 11.25 -9.34 6.11
CA VAL A 37 12.62 -9.77 5.80
C VAL A 37 13.33 -10.26 7.07
N LEU A 38 13.22 -9.51 8.17
CA LEU A 38 13.77 -9.92 9.46
C LEU A 38 13.15 -11.24 9.94
N PHE A 39 11.83 -11.36 9.85
CA PHE A 39 11.11 -12.56 10.25
C PHE A 39 11.55 -13.79 9.43
N ALA A 40 11.69 -13.65 8.11
CA ALA A 40 12.19 -14.74 7.27
C ALA A 40 13.65 -15.07 7.51
N ALA A 41 14.51 -14.07 7.78
CA ALA A 41 15.90 -14.30 8.13
C ALA A 41 16.03 -15.15 9.40
N VAL A 42 15.23 -14.84 10.43
CA VAL A 42 15.16 -15.63 11.66
C VAL A 42 14.63 -17.03 11.39
N LEU A 43 13.48 -17.15 10.72
CA LEU A 43 12.88 -18.46 10.42
C LEU A 43 13.80 -19.35 9.61
N SER A 44 14.47 -18.81 8.59
CA SER A 44 15.36 -19.59 7.72
C SER A 44 16.53 -20.25 8.45
N ARG A 45 16.91 -19.75 9.63
CA ARG A 45 17.97 -20.35 10.47
C ARG A 45 17.48 -21.50 11.32
N ILE A 46 16.18 -21.60 11.57
CA ILE A 46 15.58 -22.56 12.50
C ILE A 46 14.59 -23.53 11.83
N THR A 47 14.28 -23.33 10.55
CA THR A 47 13.35 -24.17 9.79
C THR A 47 14.08 -25.00 8.74
N ALA A 48 13.56 -26.19 8.46
CA ALA A 48 14.10 -27.06 7.42
C ALA A 48 13.91 -26.46 6.01
N PRO A 49 14.79 -26.79 5.05
CA PRO A 49 14.70 -26.30 3.67
C PRO A 49 13.34 -26.58 2.99
N THR A 50 12.66 -27.64 3.41
CA THR A 50 11.32 -28.04 2.94
C THR A 50 10.22 -27.04 3.30
N MET A 51 10.44 -26.13 4.26
CA MET A 51 9.45 -25.14 4.68
C MET A 51 9.58 -23.78 3.97
N THR A 52 10.42 -23.68 2.94
CA THR A 52 10.67 -22.42 2.21
C THR A 52 9.39 -21.81 1.62
N SER A 53 8.44 -22.64 1.17
CA SER A 53 7.13 -22.19 0.69
C SER A 53 6.30 -21.56 1.81
N ALA A 54 6.28 -22.18 2.99
CA ALA A 54 5.58 -21.65 4.16
C ALA A 54 6.14 -20.29 4.59
N ILE A 55 7.48 -20.13 4.61
CA ILE A 55 8.12 -18.85 4.94
C ILE A 55 7.67 -17.75 3.97
N ARG A 56 7.67 -18.02 2.65
CA ARG A 56 7.22 -17.03 1.63
C ARG A 56 5.76 -16.65 1.80
N ILE A 57 4.90 -17.61 2.09
CA ILE A 57 3.49 -17.37 2.37
C ILE A 57 3.36 -16.47 3.60
N THR A 58 4.04 -16.79 4.70
CA THR A 58 4.01 -15.98 5.92
C THR A 58 4.55 -14.56 5.70
N GLN A 59 5.62 -14.39 4.92
CA GLN A 59 6.11 -13.06 4.54
C GLN A 59 5.04 -12.24 3.82
N THR A 60 4.34 -12.86 2.87
CA THR A 60 3.26 -12.23 2.12
C THR A 60 2.14 -11.78 3.06
N PHE A 61 1.73 -12.64 4.00
CA PHE A 61 0.75 -12.30 5.03
C PHE A 61 1.20 -11.13 5.91
N ILE A 62 2.44 -11.13 6.40
CA ILE A 62 3.00 -10.04 7.21
C ILE A 62 2.94 -8.70 6.45
N VAL A 63 3.30 -8.72 5.17
CA VAL A 63 3.26 -7.52 4.34
C VAL A 63 1.84 -7.02 4.13
N LEU A 64 0.91 -7.89 3.70
CA LEU A 64 -0.46 -7.51 3.35
C LEU A 64 -1.27 -7.05 4.57
N PHE A 65 -1.19 -7.77 5.69
CA PHE A 65 -1.91 -7.42 6.92
C PHE A 65 -1.23 -6.27 7.67
N GLY A 66 0.10 -6.24 7.69
CA GLY A 66 0.86 -5.14 8.28
C GLY A 66 0.52 -3.79 7.63
N GLN A 67 0.37 -3.76 6.31
CA GLN A 67 -0.06 -2.55 5.60
C GLN A 67 -1.43 -2.06 6.06
N GLY A 68 -2.38 -2.98 6.29
CA GLY A 68 -3.69 -2.67 6.84
C GLY A 68 -3.61 -2.05 8.21
N PHE A 69 -2.79 -2.62 9.10
CA PHE A 69 -2.56 -2.05 10.43
C PHE A 69 -1.95 -0.65 10.37
N LEU A 70 -1.02 -0.40 9.44
CA LEU A 70 -0.34 0.89 9.30
C LEU A 70 -1.09 1.92 8.46
N LEU A 71 -2.27 1.59 7.96
CA LEU A 71 -3.02 2.45 7.05
C LEU A 71 -3.45 3.78 7.68
N PHE A 72 -3.60 3.85 9.02
CA PHE A 72 -3.77 5.13 9.73
C PHE A 72 -2.61 6.11 9.48
N ARG A 73 -1.38 5.63 9.21
CA ARG A 73 -0.24 6.49 8.90
C ARG A 73 -0.44 7.24 7.59
N LEU A 74 -1.21 6.67 6.65
CA LEU A 74 -1.51 7.30 5.38
C LEU A 74 -2.20 8.66 5.58
N ALA A 75 -3.22 8.69 6.44
CA ALA A 75 -4.02 9.89 6.74
C ALA A 75 -3.34 10.83 7.74
N ARG A 76 -2.63 10.28 8.75
CA ARG A 76 -1.96 11.09 9.79
C ARG A 76 -0.65 11.73 9.33
N LYS A 77 0.03 11.15 8.34
CA LYS A 77 1.34 11.63 7.90
C LYS A 77 1.21 12.91 7.08
N LYS A 78 1.97 13.93 7.47
CA LYS A 78 2.19 15.14 6.67
C LYS A 78 3.33 14.87 5.69
N TYR A 79 3.03 14.70 4.41
CA TYR A 79 4.08 14.56 3.40
C TYR A 79 4.68 15.94 3.10
N ARG A 80 5.82 15.95 2.39
CA ARG A 80 6.50 17.19 2.04
C ARG A 80 5.62 18.09 1.18
N THR A 81 4.94 17.54 0.17
CA THR A 81 4.18 18.33 -0.81
C THR A 81 2.66 18.17 -0.68
N PHE A 82 2.17 17.22 0.11
CA PHE A 82 0.75 16.89 0.19
C PHE A 82 0.37 16.27 1.54
N TRP A 83 -0.93 16.12 1.76
CA TRP A 83 -1.49 15.33 2.83
C TRP A 83 -2.81 14.71 2.37
N ILE A 84 -3.24 13.64 3.04
CA ILE A 84 -4.48 12.92 2.68
C ILE A 84 -5.52 13.19 3.77
N GLY A 85 -6.63 13.78 3.36
CA GLY A 85 -7.78 14.03 4.21
C GLY A 85 -8.91 13.03 3.97
N VAL A 86 -9.68 12.82 5.01
CA VAL A 86 -10.94 12.06 5.00
C VAL A 86 -12.06 13.08 5.00
N LEU A 87 -12.89 13.05 3.96
CA LEU A 87 -14.04 13.94 3.81
C LEU A 87 -15.32 13.15 4.04
N HIS A 88 -16.10 13.57 5.04
CA HIS A 88 -17.46 13.12 5.28
C HIS A 88 -18.46 14.16 4.77
N GLN A 89 -19.65 13.73 4.38
CA GLN A 89 -20.68 14.66 3.92
C GLN A 89 -21.12 15.58 5.05
N GLY A 90 -20.99 16.89 4.86
CA GLY A 90 -21.44 17.90 5.82
C GLY A 90 -20.52 18.09 7.04
N GLU A 91 -19.40 17.39 7.13
CA GLU A 91 -18.46 17.51 8.26
C GLU A 91 -17.14 18.20 7.86
N PRO A 92 -16.42 18.79 8.83
CA PRO A 92 -15.09 19.32 8.58
C PRO A 92 -14.10 18.22 8.19
N LEU A 93 -13.08 18.62 7.43
CA LEU A 93 -12.04 17.73 6.91
C LEU A 93 -11.22 17.09 8.05
N LYS A 94 -11.12 15.75 8.07
CA LYS A 94 -10.41 14.98 9.10
C LYS A 94 -9.11 14.38 8.55
N GLN A 95 -8.13 14.15 9.44
CA GLN A 95 -6.86 13.45 9.12
C GLN A 95 -6.74 12.12 9.86
N ASN A 96 -7.86 11.60 10.34
CA ASN A 96 -7.93 10.33 11.06
C ASN A 96 -8.97 9.45 10.40
N LEU A 97 -8.63 8.17 10.28
CA LEU A 97 -9.56 7.12 9.88
C LEU A 97 -10.09 6.42 11.13
N SER A 98 -11.40 6.21 11.19
CA SER A 98 -12.00 5.24 12.09
C SER A 98 -11.56 3.82 11.72
N PHE A 99 -11.61 2.88 12.66
CA PHE A 99 -11.29 1.47 12.41
C PHE A 99 -12.11 0.87 11.25
N PHE A 100 -13.39 1.25 11.14
CA PHE A 100 -14.26 0.82 10.04
C PHE A 100 -13.81 1.38 8.69
N GLU A 101 -13.39 2.65 8.66
CA GLU A 101 -12.91 3.30 7.44
C GLU A 101 -11.56 2.70 7.02
N GLN A 102 -10.68 2.47 7.99
CA GLN A 102 -9.40 1.83 7.80
C GLN A 102 -9.57 0.45 7.17
N SER A 103 -10.49 -0.37 7.68
CA SER A 103 -10.80 -1.70 7.12
C SER A 103 -11.30 -1.62 5.67
N ARG A 104 -12.17 -0.67 5.34
CA ARG A 104 -12.68 -0.48 3.97
C ARG A 104 -11.59 -0.02 3.00
N VAL A 105 -10.76 0.92 3.42
CA VAL A 105 -9.63 1.39 2.60
C VAL A 105 -8.61 0.27 2.44
N TRP A 106 -8.35 -0.51 3.48
CA TRP A 106 -7.45 -1.66 3.42
C TRP A 106 -7.92 -2.72 2.41
N LEU A 107 -9.19 -3.10 2.42
CA LEU A 107 -9.74 -4.04 1.42
C LEU A 107 -9.56 -3.52 0.00
N GLN A 108 -9.81 -2.23 -0.21
CA GLN A 108 -9.65 -1.59 -1.51
C GLN A 108 -8.19 -1.55 -1.98
N LEU A 109 -7.26 -1.40 -1.04
CA LEU A 109 -5.82 -1.38 -1.28
C LEU A 109 -5.24 -2.80 -1.48
N LEU A 110 -5.84 -3.81 -0.85
CA LEU A 110 -5.46 -5.21 -1.02
C LEU A 110 -5.82 -5.75 -2.39
N TRP A 111 -6.98 -5.38 -2.93
CA TRP A 111 -7.51 -5.96 -4.16
C TRP A 111 -6.49 -6.00 -5.33
N PRO A 112 -5.90 -4.88 -5.77
CA PRO A 112 -4.92 -4.89 -6.86
C PRO A 112 -3.63 -5.65 -6.52
N GLN A 113 -3.27 -5.70 -5.24
CA GLN A 113 -2.09 -6.44 -4.79
C GLN A 113 -2.30 -7.94 -4.85
N VAL A 114 -3.43 -8.42 -4.33
CA VAL A 114 -3.81 -9.84 -4.37
C VAL A 114 -4.02 -10.27 -5.82
N ALA A 115 -4.71 -9.46 -6.63
CA ALA A 115 -4.89 -9.71 -8.05
C ALA A 115 -3.54 -9.87 -8.77
N PHE A 116 -2.58 -8.97 -8.50
CA PHE A 116 -1.23 -9.10 -9.05
C PHE A 116 -0.55 -10.40 -8.62
N GLN A 117 -0.58 -10.76 -7.34
CA GLN A 117 0.05 -11.99 -6.84
C GLN A 117 -0.54 -13.24 -7.48
N VAL A 118 -1.88 -13.30 -7.61
CA VAL A 118 -2.58 -14.42 -8.24
C VAL A 118 -2.27 -14.50 -9.74
N ILE A 119 -2.36 -13.38 -10.46
CA ILE A 119 -2.05 -13.33 -11.90
C ILE A 119 -0.60 -13.70 -12.15
N PHE A 120 0.32 -13.19 -11.34
CA PHE A 120 1.74 -13.50 -11.45
C PHE A 120 2.03 -14.97 -11.15
N ALA A 121 1.40 -15.55 -10.12
CA ALA A 121 1.51 -16.97 -9.81
C ALA A 121 0.99 -17.84 -10.96
N LEU A 122 -0.19 -17.53 -11.51
CA LEU A 122 -0.75 -18.24 -12.67
C LEU A 122 0.13 -18.09 -13.91
N PHE A 123 0.65 -16.90 -14.16
CA PHE A 123 1.56 -16.63 -15.27
C PHE A 123 2.85 -17.45 -15.14
N THR A 124 3.50 -17.43 -13.97
CA THR A 124 4.72 -18.22 -13.73
C THR A 124 4.46 -19.71 -13.84
N PHE A 125 3.35 -20.22 -13.29
CA PHE A 125 2.95 -21.61 -13.43
C PHE A 125 2.77 -21.99 -14.90
N TRP A 126 2.05 -21.17 -15.67
CA TRP A 126 1.78 -21.42 -17.08
C TRP A 126 3.05 -21.45 -17.95
N ILE A 127 4.02 -20.58 -17.70
CA ILE A 127 5.26 -20.52 -18.49
C ILE A 127 6.35 -21.49 -18.01
N THR A 128 6.17 -22.16 -16.87
CA THR A 128 7.24 -22.98 -16.24
C THR A 128 7.73 -24.09 -17.17
N ASP A 129 6.82 -24.70 -17.92
CA ASP A 129 7.16 -25.79 -18.85
C ASP A 129 7.77 -25.31 -20.18
N TRP A 130 7.63 -24.01 -20.49
CA TRP A 130 8.01 -23.42 -21.78
C TRP A 130 9.34 -22.66 -21.73
N VAL A 131 9.86 -22.42 -20.52
CA VAL A 131 10.91 -21.44 -20.27
C VAL A 131 12.01 -22.04 -19.40
N SER A 132 13.27 -21.71 -19.70
CA SER A 132 14.39 -22.17 -18.89
C SER A 132 14.31 -21.67 -17.44
N GLY A 133 14.83 -22.46 -16.49
CA GLY A 133 14.81 -22.10 -15.07
C GLY A 133 15.57 -20.81 -14.72
N GLN A 134 16.46 -20.33 -15.59
CA GLN A 134 17.15 -19.03 -15.42
C GLN A 134 16.22 -17.86 -15.76
N THR A 135 15.45 -17.98 -16.84
CA THR A 135 14.46 -16.96 -17.21
C THR A 135 13.34 -16.90 -16.19
N LEU A 136 12.87 -18.04 -15.67
CA LEU A 136 11.87 -18.07 -14.60
C LEU A 136 12.38 -17.36 -13.31
N ARG A 137 13.66 -17.56 -12.94
CA ARG A 137 14.29 -16.83 -11.83
C ARG A 137 14.35 -15.33 -12.08
N SER A 138 14.68 -14.93 -13.32
CA SER A 138 14.74 -13.52 -13.71
C SER A 138 13.35 -12.85 -13.65
N VAL A 139 12.31 -13.51 -14.17
CA VAL A 139 10.91 -13.05 -14.07
C VAL A 139 10.49 -12.91 -12.60
N ASN A 140 10.81 -13.90 -11.76
CA ASN A 140 10.55 -13.83 -10.32
C ASN A 140 11.28 -12.67 -9.64
N SER A 141 12.51 -12.36 -10.04
CA SER A 141 13.26 -11.23 -9.47
C SER A 141 12.63 -9.86 -9.80
N LEU A 142 11.95 -9.75 -10.94
CA LEU A 142 11.27 -8.52 -11.37
C LEU A 142 9.91 -8.31 -10.69
N SER A 143 9.34 -9.35 -10.07
CA SER A 143 8.03 -9.26 -9.39
C SER A 143 8.02 -8.21 -8.29
N GLN A 144 9.06 -8.18 -7.44
CA GLN A 144 9.16 -7.27 -6.30
C GLN A 144 9.29 -5.79 -6.73
N PRO A 145 10.22 -5.40 -7.62
CA PRO A 145 10.29 -4.01 -8.07
C PRO A 145 9.04 -3.59 -8.82
N PHE A 146 8.42 -4.47 -9.61
CA PHE A 146 7.14 -4.17 -10.28
C PHE A 146 6.02 -3.95 -9.26
N TYR A 147 5.94 -4.80 -8.23
CA TYR A 147 5.00 -4.63 -7.13
C TYR A 147 5.18 -3.27 -6.42
N ILE A 148 6.42 -2.86 -6.16
CA ILE A 148 6.70 -1.59 -5.47
C ILE A 148 6.43 -0.37 -6.35
N LEU A 149 6.84 -0.40 -7.62
CA LEU A 149 6.83 0.76 -8.50
C LEU A 149 5.51 0.93 -9.28
N VAL A 150 4.76 -0.14 -9.48
CA VAL A 150 3.55 -0.13 -10.32
C VAL A 150 2.33 -0.51 -9.48
N VAL A 151 2.33 -1.70 -8.89
CA VAL A 151 1.14 -2.24 -8.19
C VAL A 151 0.81 -1.42 -6.94
N GLY A 152 1.81 -1.06 -6.14
CA GLY A 152 1.65 -0.26 -4.94
C GLY A 152 1.04 1.13 -5.20
N PRO A 153 1.62 1.96 -6.08
CA PRO A 153 1.03 3.24 -6.48
C PRO A 153 -0.36 3.09 -7.08
N ALA A 154 -0.58 2.09 -7.94
CA ALA A 154 -1.90 1.80 -8.48
C ALA A 154 -2.92 1.45 -7.38
N ALA A 155 -2.51 0.72 -6.35
CA ALA A 155 -3.36 0.41 -5.20
C ALA A 155 -3.76 1.65 -4.40
N ILE A 156 -2.83 2.60 -4.20
CA ILE A 156 -3.15 3.89 -3.59
C ILE A 156 -4.14 4.66 -4.46
N ARG A 157 -3.88 4.76 -5.76
CA ARG A 157 -4.78 5.44 -6.69
C ARG A 157 -6.19 4.85 -6.66
N TRP A 158 -6.28 3.53 -6.70
CA TRP A 158 -7.54 2.80 -6.65
C TRP A 158 -8.30 3.03 -5.33
N ALA A 159 -7.58 3.10 -4.21
CA ALA A 159 -8.16 3.45 -2.92
C ALA A 159 -8.62 4.93 -2.84
N MET A 160 -7.87 5.85 -3.46
CA MET A 160 -8.22 7.28 -3.50
C MET A 160 -9.45 7.56 -4.38
N TYR A 161 -9.62 6.82 -5.48
CA TYR A 161 -10.79 6.97 -6.36
C TYR A 161 -12.04 6.22 -5.90
N ALA A 162 -11.93 5.39 -4.87
CA ALA A 162 -13.07 4.68 -4.34
C ALA A 162 -14.04 5.63 -3.62
N ASN A 163 -15.32 5.54 -3.98
CA ASN A 163 -16.39 6.20 -3.25
C ASN A 163 -16.87 5.29 -2.11
N TYR A 164 -16.32 5.49 -0.91
CA TYR A 164 -16.76 4.75 0.27
C TYR A 164 -18.11 5.28 0.77
N ARG A 165 -18.98 4.39 1.24
CA ARG A 165 -20.25 4.79 1.82
C ARG A 165 -20.01 5.62 3.09
N GLY A 166 -20.24 6.93 3.01
CA GLY A 166 -20.13 7.88 4.12
C GLY A 166 -18.84 8.70 4.17
N PHE A 167 -17.82 8.38 3.36
CA PHE A 167 -16.58 9.17 3.31
C PHE A 167 -15.84 9.01 1.99
N ARG A 168 -14.93 9.92 1.68
CA ARG A 168 -13.95 9.78 0.60
C ARG A 168 -12.57 10.19 1.05
N LEU A 169 -11.55 9.58 0.45
CA LEU A 169 -10.18 10.02 0.59
C LEU A 169 -9.89 11.12 -0.44
N GLN A 170 -9.27 12.20 -0.01
CA GLN A 170 -8.89 13.30 -0.90
C GLN A 170 -7.49 13.78 -0.54
N ALA A 171 -6.63 13.90 -1.54
CA ALA A 171 -5.32 14.52 -1.36
C ALA A 171 -5.42 16.03 -1.51
N TYR A 172 -4.64 16.74 -0.70
CA TYR A 172 -4.57 18.19 -0.71
C TYR A 172 -3.11 18.65 -0.77
N ARG A 173 -2.86 19.76 -1.47
CA ARG A 173 -1.53 20.36 -1.54
C ARG A 173 -1.10 20.84 -0.15
N ARG A 174 0.18 20.79 0.18
CA ARG A 174 0.65 21.48 1.38
C ARG A 174 0.90 22.95 1.01
N ASN A 175 0.16 23.87 1.63
CA ASN A 175 0.50 25.29 1.57
C ASN A 175 1.75 25.46 2.43
N GLU A 176 2.86 25.84 1.81
CA GLU A 176 4.11 26.20 2.50
C GLU A 176 3.96 27.58 3.17
#